data_AF-A0A348Q6S6-F1
#
_entry.id   AF-A0A348Q6S6-F1
#
_cell.length_a   1.000
_cell.length_b   1.000
_cell.length_c   1.000
_cell.angle_alpha   90.00
_cell.angle_beta   90.00
_cell.angle_gamma   90.00
#
_symmetry.space_group_name_H-M   'P 1'
#
loop_
_entity.id
_entity.type
_entity.pdbx_description
1 polymer ?
#
loop_
_entity_poly.entity_id
_entity_poly.type
_entity_poly.pdbx_seq_one_letter_code
_entity_poly.pdbx_strand_id
1 'polypeptide(L)' 'MADPENTLLLETSKGSVKIDLRPDLAPGHVERIK' A
#
# COMPACT_ATOMS: atom_id res chain seq x y z
N MET A 1 2.88 9.50 11.35
CA MET A 1 2.95 10.07 9.99
C MET A 1 2.67 8.91 9.05
N ALA A 2 1.65 8.99 8.20
CA ALA A 2 1.43 7.96 7.19
C ALA A 2 2.51 8.17 6.13
N ASP A 3 3.53 7.30 6.12
CA ASP A 3 4.59 7.37 5.12
C ASP A 3 3.97 7.19 3.74
N PRO A 4 4.13 8.14 2.80
CA PRO A 4 3.57 8.03 1.46
C PRO A 4 4.14 6.83 0.67
N GLU A 5 5.28 6.28 1.13
CA GLU A 5 5.85 5.03 0.63
C GLU A 5 4.97 3.80 0.88
N ASN A 6 4.07 3.86 1.86
CA ASN A 6 3.15 2.76 2.20
C ASN A 6 1.79 2.91 1.51
N THR A 7 1.60 3.90 0.65
CA THR A 7 0.33 4.09 -0.06
C THR A 7 0.47 3.65 -1.51
N LEU A 8 -0.19 2.56 -1.88
CA LEU A 8 -0.25 2.08 -3.26
C LEU A 8 -1.52 2.60 -3.94
N LEU A 9 -1.36 3.25 -5.09
CA LEU A 9 -2.48 3.65 -5.95
C LEU A 9 -2.54 2.69 -7.14
N LEU A 10 -3.58 1.85 -7.16
CA LEU A 10 -3.73 0.80 -8.14
C LEU A 10 -4.91 1.15 -9.05
N GLU A 11 -4.60 1.54 -10.28
CA GLU A 11 -5.63 1.79 -11.29
C GLU A 11 -6.11 0.48 -11.89
N THR A 12 -7.38 0.18 -11.66
CA THR A 12 -8.05 -0.97 -12.26
C THR A 12 -8.99 -0.49 -13.37
N SER A 13 -9.38 -1.39 -14.27
CA SER A 13 -10.37 -1.10 -15.31
C SER A 13 -11.74 -0.64 -14.78
N LYS A 14 -11.98 -0.77 -13.46
CA LYS A 14 -13.20 -0.33 -12.77
C LYS A 14 -13.00 0.91 -11.90
N GLY A 15 -11.80 1.49 -11.87
CA GLY A 15 -11.47 2.68 -11.09
C GLY A 15 -10.16 2.56 -10.31
N SER A 16 -9.72 3.67 -9.74
CA SER A 16 -8.52 3.76 -8.92
C SER A 16 -8.80 3.31 -7.48
N VAL A 17 -7.98 2.38 -7.00
CA VAL A 17 -8.03 1.85 -5.64
C VAL A 17 -6.82 2.38 -4.89
N LYS A 18 -7.06 3.01 -3.74
CA LYS A 18 -6.00 3.47 -2.83
C LYS A 18 -5.84 2.45 -1.70
N ILE A 19 -4.65 1.88 -1.58
CA ILE A 19 -4.30 0.85 -0.62
C ILE A 19 -3.27 1.43 0.35
N ASP A 20 -3.64 1.51 1.63
CA ASP A 20 -2.73 1.89 2.70
C ASP A 20 -2.11 0.62 3.32
N LEU A 21 -0.81 0.46 3.17
CA LEU A 21 -0.02 -0.63 3.71
C LEU A 21 0.30 -0.35 5.18
N ARG A 22 0.12 -1.37 6.03
CA ARG A 22 0.27 -1.29 7.48
C ARG A 22 1.46 -2.13 7.92
N PRO A 23 2.67 -1.54 8.02
CA PRO A 23 3.88 -2.28 8.40
C PRO A 23 3.84 -2.74 9.87
N ASP A 24 2.99 -2.13 10.70
CA ASP A 24 2.81 -2.51 12.11
C ASP A 24 2.23 -3.92 12.29
N LEU A 25 1.37 -4.35 11.35
CA LEU A 25 0.68 -5.62 11.43
C LEU A 25 1.34 -6.70 10.58
N ALA A 26 1.91 -6.33 9.43
CA ALA A 26 2.44 -7.28 8.46
C ALA A 26 3.71 -6.73 7.77
N PRO A 27 4.84 -6.64 8.50
CA PRO A 27 6.07 -6.05 7.97
C PRO A 27 6.59 -6.77 6.70
N GLY A 28 6.49 -8.10 6.65
CA GLY A 28 6.95 -8.88 5.49
C GLY A 28 6.12 -8.70 4.22
N HIS A 29 4.85 -8.27 4.33
CA HIS A 29 4.04 -7.97 3.14
C HIS A 29 4.40 -6.59 2.57
N VAL A 30 4.73 -5.63 3.43
CA VAL A 30 5.15 -4.28 3.00
C VAL A 30 6.52 -4.35 2.32
N GLU A 31 7.47 -5.10 2.89
CA GLU A 31 8.83 -5.24 2.34
C GLU A 31 8.86 -5.86 0.94
N ARG A 32 7.90 -6.74 0.61
CA ARG A 32 7.81 -7.36 -0.72
C ARG A 32 7.15 -6.47 -1.78
N ILE A 33 6.39 -5.47 -1.36
CA ILE A 33 5.67 -4.55 -2.24
C ILE A 33 6.48 -3.28 -2.50
N LYS A 34 7.34 -2.89 -1.56
CA LYS A 34 8.33 -1.81 -1.72
C LYS A 34 9.43 -2.20 -2.71
#